data_AF-A0A067NP03-F1
#
_entry.id   AF-A0A067NP03-F1
#
_cell.length_a   1.000
_cell.length_b   1.000
_cell.length_c   1.000
_cell.angle_alpha   90.00
_cell.angle_beta   90.00
_cell.angle_gamma   90.00
#
_symmetry.space_group_name_H-M   'P 1'
#
loop_
_entity.id
_entity.type
_entity.pdbx_description
1 polymer ?
#
loop_
_entity_poly.entity_id
_entity_poly.type
_entity_poly.pdbx_seq_one_letter_code
_entity_poly.pdbx_strand_id
1 'polypeptide(L)'
;VYELIGSRWVDQGTAFCFGQFNDETNEALLIARSESNYAEVILSTTIRSNDVYQRQQDTLIVWTEPDGVDYALSFQDPEGCSEVWNFILEVQRHLNRGEFDSVAAANVIRSGHLPQPQLGIIGEIEKVIKSLSRTQPVKERMCEYIQHEEYIKQLVDVLHQAEDLENLENLHALCSLMQTILLLNDHGLYEHILEESLFFGVVGMLEYDPEFPDYKANYRDFLVQTTQFHQPIAIVDQAIVRKIHHTYRLQFLKDVVLARVLDDSTFNVLSSCIIFNQIDIITHVQQDPRFLMEVVKLYVDEDMLSGGGRRASSTEVTLRREVIFLIQQLCVMAKNVQLPARMALFRTLVDRGVLFAVQWAVGLPEKLPVNLPIIAAGGEILAALLDHDLTGVRGHVLKQVTAIEKEKDAGKKGADKAETILAMVCRILIQSRDLAVQSLVGDALKVWMDIPLNDGTEAAHVSDGIRVPNAQFDRISVNSSSNPV
;
A
#
# COMPACT_ATOMS: atom_id res chain seq x y z
N VAL A 1 -31.53 36.50 -18.67
CA VAL A 1 -31.30 36.17 -20.10
C VAL A 1 -31.63 37.41 -20.89
N TYR A 2 -30.83 37.81 -21.89
CA TYR A 2 -31.08 39.03 -22.67
C TYR A 2 -31.13 38.74 -24.16
N GLU A 3 -32.01 39.45 -24.87
CA GLU A 3 -32.15 39.44 -26.32
C GLU A 3 -32.02 40.87 -26.86
N LEU A 4 -31.29 41.07 -27.96
CA LEU A 4 -31.14 42.38 -28.57
C LEU A 4 -32.30 42.67 -29.53
N ILE A 5 -33.24 43.52 -29.11
CA ILE A 5 -34.36 43.96 -29.96
C ILE A 5 -34.09 45.40 -30.45
N GLY A 6 -33.75 45.51 -31.74
CA GLY A 6 -33.41 46.77 -32.40
C GLY A 6 -32.05 47.32 -32.01
N SER A 7 -31.96 48.08 -30.91
CA SER A 7 -30.69 48.62 -30.39
C SER A 7 -30.65 48.63 -28.86
N ARG A 8 -31.48 47.81 -28.22
CA ARG A 8 -31.57 47.70 -26.75
C ARG A 8 -31.63 46.24 -26.34
N TRP A 9 -30.85 45.89 -25.33
CA TRP A 9 -30.94 44.60 -24.66
C TRP A 9 -32.22 44.55 -23.83
N VAL A 10 -33.08 43.60 -24.16
CA VAL A 10 -34.34 43.33 -23.47
C VAL A 10 -34.14 42.14 -22.55
N ASP A 11 -34.52 42.30 -21.29
CA ASP A 11 -34.46 41.22 -20.30
C ASP A 11 -35.62 40.24 -20.53
N GLN A 12 -35.26 38.97 -20.76
CA GLN A 12 -36.18 37.85 -20.94
C GLN A 12 -36.44 37.10 -19.63
N GLY A 13 -35.79 37.50 -18.53
CA GLY A 13 -36.01 36.97 -17.19
C GLY A 13 -34.81 36.23 -16.60
N THR A 14 -34.93 35.92 -15.31
CA THR A 14 -33.93 35.20 -14.52
C THR A 14 -34.13 33.70 -14.64
N ALA A 15 -33.03 32.97 -14.88
CA ALA A 15 -33.09 31.58 -15.29
C ALA A 15 -31.91 30.77 -14.75
N PHE A 16 -32.15 29.49 -14.47
CA PHE A 16 -31.09 28.50 -14.32
C PHE A 16 -30.58 28.10 -15.70
N CYS A 17 -29.31 28.40 -15.98
CA CYS A 17 -28.68 28.15 -17.27
C CYS A 17 -27.76 26.93 -17.18
N PHE A 18 -27.91 26.00 -18.11
CA PHE A 18 -27.06 24.82 -18.21
C PHE A 18 -27.05 24.30 -19.64
N GLY A 19 -26.00 23.58 -20.00
CA GLY A 19 -26.02 22.79 -21.21
C GLY A 19 -26.90 21.56 -21.04
N GLN A 20 -27.64 21.16 -22.08
CA GLN A 20 -28.22 19.82 -22.21
C GLN A 20 -27.74 19.14 -23.51
N PHE A 21 -27.73 17.82 -23.59
CA PHE A 21 -27.62 17.11 -24.87
C PHE A 21 -28.96 16.44 -25.15
N ASN A 22 -29.42 16.53 -26.40
CA ASN A 22 -30.64 15.85 -26.83
C ASN A 22 -30.26 14.55 -27.54
N ASP A 23 -30.52 13.43 -26.87
CA ASP A 23 -30.20 12.08 -27.36
C ASP A 23 -31.01 11.70 -28.61
N GLU A 24 -32.20 12.27 -28.82
CA GLU A 24 -33.04 11.97 -29.99
C GLU A 24 -32.57 12.70 -31.25
N THR A 25 -32.05 13.91 -31.10
CA THR A 25 -31.62 14.76 -32.23
C THR A 25 -30.10 14.78 -32.40
N ASN A 26 -29.35 14.19 -31.47
CA ASN A 26 -27.89 14.21 -31.40
C ASN A 26 -27.33 15.66 -31.39
N GLU A 27 -28.03 16.58 -30.73
CA GLU A 27 -27.68 18.00 -30.66
C GLU A 27 -27.37 18.44 -29.23
N ALA A 28 -26.27 19.18 -29.06
CA ALA A 28 -25.98 19.87 -27.80
C ALA A 28 -26.76 21.18 -27.74
N LEU A 29 -27.51 21.38 -26.66
CA LEU A 29 -28.36 22.53 -26.41
C LEU A 29 -27.83 23.35 -25.23
N LEU A 30 -28.03 24.66 -25.28
CA LEU A 30 -27.92 25.58 -24.16
C LEU A 30 -29.34 25.95 -23.73
N ILE A 31 -29.69 25.63 -22.48
CA ILE A 31 -31.04 25.78 -21.95
C ILE A 31 -31.04 26.73 -20.75
N ALA A 32 -31.99 27.65 -20.74
CA ALA A 32 -32.29 28.53 -19.62
C ALA A 32 -33.74 28.30 -19.16
N ARG A 33 -33.92 27.77 -17.95
CA ARG A 33 -35.25 27.54 -17.35
C ARG A 33 -35.60 28.61 -16.34
N SER A 34 -36.84 29.08 -16.36
CA SER A 34 -37.31 30.14 -15.47
C SER A 34 -37.13 29.77 -14.00
N GLU A 35 -36.64 30.74 -13.21
CA GLU A 35 -36.52 30.59 -11.76
C GLU A 35 -37.90 30.52 -11.07
N SER A 36 -38.91 31.19 -11.62
CA SER A 36 -40.26 31.23 -11.04
C SER A 36 -41.11 29.99 -11.39
N ASN A 37 -40.83 29.35 -12.53
CA ASN A 37 -41.50 28.12 -12.96
C ASN A 37 -40.51 27.24 -13.73
N TYR A 38 -39.99 26.21 -13.08
CA TYR A 38 -38.97 25.34 -13.66
C TYR A 38 -39.43 24.57 -14.92
N ALA A 39 -40.73 24.41 -15.16
CA ALA A 39 -41.25 23.80 -16.38
C ALA A 39 -41.19 24.73 -17.60
N GLU A 40 -41.00 26.04 -17.38
CA GLU A 40 -40.95 27.05 -18.42
C GLU A 40 -39.51 27.27 -18.90
N VAL A 41 -39.30 27.07 -20.20
CA VAL A 41 -38.01 27.28 -20.86
C VAL A 41 -38.00 28.69 -21.45
N ILE A 42 -37.13 29.55 -20.93
CA ILE A 42 -36.93 30.92 -21.41
C ILE A 42 -36.08 30.93 -22.67
N LEU A 43 -35.08 30.06 -22.74
CA LEU A 43 -34.18 29.94 -23.89
C LEU A 43 -33.80 28.48 -24.09
N SER A 44 -33.81 28.04 -25.34
CA SER A 44 -33.27 26.76 -25.77
C SER A 44 -32.64 26.94 -27.15
N THR A 45 -31.31 26.85 -27.23
CA THR A 45 -30.59 26.99 -28.50
C THR A 45 -29.57 25.87 -28.70
N THR A 46 -29.34 25.47 -29.95
CA THR A 46 -28.33 24.47 -30.33
C THR A 46 -26.95 25.10 -30.36
N ILE A 47 -25.99 24.50 -29.64
CA ILE A 47 -24.60 24.91 -29.66
C ILE A 47 -23.99 24.59 -31.02
N ARG A 48 -23.47 25.63 -31.67
CA ARG A 48 -22.90 25.54 -33.03
C ARG A 48 -21.39 25.32 -33.00
N SER A 49 -20.88 24.67 -34.04
CA SER A 49 -19.44 24.45 -34.25
C SER A 49 -18.68 25.74 -34.55
N ASN A 50 -19.38 26.72 -35.14
CA ASN A 50 -18.82 28.02 -35.50
C ASN A 50 -18.49 28.83 -34.23
N ASP A 51 -17.43 29.60 -34.30
CA ASP A 51 -16.94 30.45 -33.20
C ASP A 51 -17.77 31.74 -33.09
N VAL A 52 -19.03 31.60 -32.65
CA VAL A 52 -19.99 32.70 -32.48
C VAL A 52 -20.13 33.16 -31.02
N TYR A 53 -19.64 32.37 -30.07
CA TYR A 53 -19.77 32.64 -28.65
C TYR A 53 -18.58 33.47 -28.15
N GLN A 54 -18.85 34.51 -27.37
CA GLN A 54 -17.83 35.38 -26.78
C GLN A 54 -18.10 35.56 -25.29
N ARG A 55 -17.08 35.26 -24.48
CA ARG A 55 -17.10 35.56 -23.05
C ARG A 55 -16.57 36.97 -22.80
N GLN A 56 -17.36 37.80 -22.10
CA GLN A 56 -16.97 39.15 -21.68
C GLN A 56 -16.99 39.25 -20.15
N GLN A 57 -15.99 39.91 -19.57
CA GLN A 57 -15.94 40.31 -18.15
C GLN A 57 -16.31 39.21 -17.14
N ASP A 58 -15.84 37.98 -17.37
CA ASP A 58 -15.97 36.78 -16.53
C ASP A 58 -17.38 36.30 -16.16
N THR A 59 -18.42 37.06 -16.47
CA THR A 59 -19.81 36.82 -16.05
C THR A 59 -20.80 36.97 -17.19
N LEU A 60 -20.32 37.20 -18.41
CA LEU A 60 -21.16 37.42 -19.59
C LEU A 60 -20.76 36.48 -20.72
N ILE A 61 -21.74 35.84 -21.34
CA ILE A 61 -21.58 35.07 -22.58
C ILE A 61 -22.53 35.67 -23.61
N VAL A 62 -22.01 36.07 -24.78
CA VAL A 62 -22.77 36.74 -25.86
C VAL A 62 -22.57 35.97 -27.16
N TRP A 63 -23.62 35.81 -27.96
CA TRP A 63 -23.52 35.20 -29.29
C TRP A 63 -24.64 35.69 -30.21
N THR A 64 -24.47 35.43 -31.51
CA THR A 64 -25.45 35.73 -32.56
C THR A 64 -26.01 34.43 -33.12
N GLU A 65 -27.33 34.28 -33.14
CA GLU A 65 -28.01 33.14 -33.76
C GLU A 65 -28.06 33.25 -35.30
N PRO A 66 -28.29 32.14 -36.03
CA PRO A 66 -28.36 32.15 -37.50
C PRO A 66 -29.49 33.01 -38.08
N ASP A 67 -30.52 33.29 -37.29
CA ASP A 67 -31.59 34.23 -37.65
C ASP A 67 -31.17 35.70 -37.53
N GLY A 68 -29.96 35.96 -37.04
CA GLY A 68 -29.36 37.28 -36.88
C GLY A 68 -29.70 37.95 -35.53
N VAL A 69 -30.33 37.23 -34.60
CA VAL A 69 -30.66 37.77 -33.27
C VAL A 69 -29.48 37.59 -32.32
N ASP A 70 -29.12 38.66 -31.61
CA ASP A 70 -28.07 38.61 -30.59
C ASP A 70 -28.65 38.26 -29.20
N TYR A 71 -28.01 37.32 -28.53
CA TYR A 71 -28.36 36.88 -27.19
C TYR A 71 -27.19 37.09 -26.22
N ALA A 72 -27.53 37.33 -24.95
CA ALA A 72 -26.55 37.38 -23.87
C ALA A 72 -27.06 36.67 -22.61
N LEU A 73 -26.19 35.87 -22.01
CA LEU A 73 -26.33 35.33 -20.65
C LEU A 73 -25.46 36.14 -19.71
N SER A 74 -26.08 36.69 -18.66
CA SER A 74 -25.39 37.36 -17.56
C SER A 74 -25.55 36.51 -16.32
N PHE A 75 -24.43 36.09 -15.75
CA PHE A 75 -24.35 35.20 -14.60
C PHE A 75 -24.15 36.00 -13.33
N GLN A 76 -24.77 35.54 -12.24
CA GLN A 76 -24.59 36.14 -10.92
C GLN A 76 -23.18 35.89 -10.37
N ASP A 77 -22.60 34.73 -10.69
CA ASP A 77 -21.28 34.28 -10.23
C ASP A 77 -20.36 33.89 -11.40
N PRO A 78 -19.05 34.20 -11.32
CA PRO A 78 -18.07 33.83 -12.35
C PRO A 78 -17.89 32.31 -12.51
N GLU A 79 -18.23 31.54 -11.48
CA GLU A 79 -18.10 30.08 -11.47
C GLU A 79 -19.14 29.43 -12.38
N GLY A 80 -20.43 29.79 -12.24
CA GLY A 80 -21.48 29.33 -13.15
C GLY A 80 -21.27 29.78 -14.60
N CYS A 81 -20.73 31.00 -14.80
CA CYS A 81 -20.32 31.46 -16.14
C CYS A 81 -19.23 30.57 -16.73
N SER A 82 -18.22 30.23 -15.92
CA SER A 82 -17.11 29.37 -16.34
C SER A 82 -17.56 27.95 -16.66
N GLU A 83 -18.51 27.40 -15.90
CA GLU A 83 -19.09 26.08 -16.17
C GLU A 83 -19.77 26.03 -17.54
N VAL A 84 -20.69 26.96 -17.81
CA VAL A 84 -21.40 27.04 -19.10
C VAL A 84 -20.43 27.34 -20.25
N TRP A 85 -19.45 28.22 -20.03
CA TRP A 85 -18.45 28.56 -21.03
C TRP A 85 -17.57 27.37 -21.41
N ASN A 86 -17.10 26.61 -20.41
CA ASN A 86 -16.32 25.39 -20.63
C ASN A 86 -17.13 24.35 -21.40
N PHE A 87 -18.42 24.21 -21.09
CA PHE A 87 -19.31 23.32 -21.82
C PHE A 87 -19.44 23.71 -23.31
N ILE A 88 -19.61 25.00 -23.63
CA ILE A 88 -19.66 25.50 -25.01
C ILE A 88 -18.36 25.19 -25.76
N LEU A 89 -17.21 25.54 -25.17
CA LEU A 89 -15.89 25.31 -25.77
C LEU A 89 -15.64 23.82 -26.03
N GLU A 90 -16.06 22.98 -25.10
CA GLU A 90 -15.92 21.55 -25.21
C GLU A 90 -16.77 20.99 -26.34
N VAL A 91 -18.04 21.36 -26.42
CA VAL A 91 -18.92 20.97 -27.53
C VAL A 91 -18.35 21.45 -28.87
N GLN A 92 -17.89 22.70 -28.96
CA GLN A 92 -17.26 23.23 -30.17
C GLN A 92 -15.98 22.46 -30.55
N ARG A 93 -15.15 22.10 -29.57
CA ARG A 93 -13.94 21.32 -29.79
C ARG A 93 -14.26 19.92 -30.31
N HIS A 94 -15.31 19.28 -29.79
CA HIS A 94 -15.76 17.96 -30.24
C HIS A 94 -16.41 18.01 -31.63
N LEU A 95 -17.27 19.00 -31.90
CA LEU A 95 -17.87 19.24 -33.22
C LEU A 95 -16.81 19.48 -34.30
N ASN A 96 -15.78 20.27 -34.01
CA ASN A 96 -14.71 20.61 -34.96
C ASN A 96 -13.71 19.46 -35.18
N ARG A 97 -13.67 18.46 -34.31
CA ARG A 97 -12.83 17.26 -34.47
C ARG A 97 -13.53 16.11 -35.19
N GLY A 98 -14.84 16.21 -35.42
CA GLY A 98 -15.64 15.09 -35.95
C GLY A 98 -15.73 13.90 -34.97
N GLU A 99 -15.38 14.10 -33.69
CA GLU A 99 -15.36 13.08 -32.63
C GLU A 99 -16.73 13.00 -31.93
N PHE A 100 -17.81 12.87 -32.71
CA PHE A 100 -19.15 12.56 -32.19
C PHE A 100 -19.36 11.06 -31.98
N ASP A 101 -18.30 10.33 -31.61
CA ASP A 101 -18.34 8.87 -31.53
C ASP A 101 -18.71 8.33 -30.13
N SER A 102 -19.07 9.18 -29.15
CA SER A 102 -19.86 8.67 -28.01
C SER A 102 -20.55 9.76 -27.20
N VAL A 103 -21.88 9.76 -27.21
CA VAL A 103 -22.79 10.47 -26.27
C VAL A 103 -22.38 10.28 -24.80
N ALA A 104 -21.71 9.16 -24.49
CA ALA A 104 -21.16 8.86 -23.18
C ALA A 104 -20.17 9.92 -22.66
N ALA A 105 -19.29 10.45 -23.51
CA ALA A 105 -18.25 11.37 -23.06
C ALA A 105 -18.86 12.69 -22.53
N ALA A 106 -19.80 13.27 -23.29
CA ALA A 106 -20.48 14.51 -22.93
C ALA A 106 -21.33 14.39 -21.65
N ASN A 107 -21.90 13.20 -21.38
CA ASN A 107 -22.62 12.93 -20.14
C ASN A 107 -21.70 12.78 -18.94
N VAL A 108 -20.53 12.13 -19.10
CA VAL A 108 -19.53 12.02 -18.02
C VAL A 108 -18.96 13.39 -17.66
N ILE A 109 -18.71 14.27 -18.62
CA ILE A 109 -18.14 15.60 -18.31
C ILE A 109 -19.11 16.44 -17.47
N ARG A 110 -20.40 16.40 -17.80
CA ARG A 110 -21.46 17.13 -17.08
C ARG A 110 -21.77 16.53 -15.73
N SER A 111 -22.07 15.24 -15.70
CA SER A 111 -22.65 14.57 -14.53
C SER A 111 -21.64 13.75 -13.72
N GLY A 112 -20.46 13.46 -14.25
CA GLY A 112 -19.53 12.49 -13.68
C GLY A 112 -19.95 11.03 -13.86
N HIS A 113 -21.12 10.75 -14.45
CA HIS A 113 -21.68 9.40 -14.54
C HIS A 113 -21.12 8.62 -15.71
N LEU A 114 -20.43 7.52 -15.41
CA LEU A 114 -19.96 6.57 -16.42
C LEU A 114 -21.13 5.75 -16.98
N PRO A 115 -21.09 5.36 -18.28
CA PRO A 115 -22.06 4.43 -18.84
C PRO A 115 -22.11 3.14 -18.03
N GLN A 116 -23.30 2.54 -17.91
CA GLN A 116 -23.44 1.26 -17.22
C GLN A 116 -22.61 0.18 -17.91
N PRO A 117 -21.86 -0.68 -17.18
CA PRO A 117 -21.10 -1.76 -17.79
C PRO A 117 -22.01 -2.80 -18.44
N GLN A 118 -21.81 -3.05 -19.73
CA GLN A 118 -22.47 -4.13 -20.47
C GLN A 118 -21.53 -4.70 -21.54
N LEU A 119 -21.79 -5.94 -21.98
CA LEU A 119 -21.05 -6.54 -23.09
C LEU A 119 -21.13 -5.67 -24.34
N GLY A 120 -20.00 -5.46 -25.02
CA GLY A 120 -19.88 -4.68 -26.25
C GLY A 120 -19.50 -3.21 -26.04
N ILE A 121 -19.81 -2.61 -24.88
CA ILE A 121 -19.51 -1.18 -24.61
C ILE A 121 -18.30 -0.96 -23.70
N ILE A 122 -17.72 -2.04 -23.14
CA ILE A 122 -16.58 -1.96 -22.20
C ILE A 122 -15.39 -1.18 -22.78
N GLY A 123 -15.05 -1.43 -24.05
CA GLY A 123 -13.95 -0.73 -24.72
C GLY A 123 -14.23 0.77 -24.95
N GLU A 124 -15.50 1.16 -25.08
CA GLU A 124 -15.87 2.58 -25.17
C GLU A 124 -15.75 3.27 -23.81
N ILE A 125 -16.19 2.61 -22.74
CA ILE A 125 -16.05 3.11 -21.36
C ILE A 125 -14.57 3.39 -21.06
N GLU A 126 -13.66 2.47 -21.41
CA GLU A 126 -12.22 2.66 -21.25
C GLU A 126 -11.73 3.94 -21.96
N LYS A 127 -12.11 4.14 -23.22
CA LYS A 127 -11.72 5.32 -24.01
C LYS A 127 -12.23 6.61 -23.36
N VAL A 128 -13.45 6.60 -22.84
CA VAL A 128 -14.05 7.74 -22.13
C VAL A 128 -13.27 8.05 -20.84
N ILE A 129 -12.94 7.05 -20.03
CA ILE A 129 -12.14 7.25 -18.81
C ILE A 129 -10.74 7.82 -19.16
N LYS A 130 -10.08 7.30 -20.21
CA LYS A 130 -8.78 7.79 -20.66
C LYS A 130 -8.82 9.24 -21.18
N SER A 131 -9.88 9.62 -21.89
CA SER A 131 -9.97 10.97 -22.47
C SER A 131 -10.27 12.03 -21.42
N LEU A 132 -11.11 11.70 -20.43
CA LEU A 132 -11.66 12.64 -19.45
C LEU A 132 -10.83 12.76 -18.17
N SER A 133 -10.05 11.74 -17.81
CA SER A 133 -9.19 11.77 -16.61
C SER A 133 -8.00 12.75 -16.69
N ARG A 134 -7.85 13.48 -17.81
CA ARG A 134 -6.81 14.52 -18.00
C ARG A 134 -7.01 15.74 -17.11
N THR A 135 -8.23 16.02 -16.67
CA THR A 135 -8.55 17.14 -15.77
C THR A 135 -8.85 16.61 -14.36
N GLN A 136 -8.15 17.18 -13.38
CA GLN A 136 -8.24 16.73 -11.98
C GLN A 136 -9.68 16.73 -11.41
N PRO A 137 -10.53 17.75 -11.65
CA PRO A 137 -11.88 17.77 -11.09
C PRO A 137 -12.83 16.71 -11.70
N VAL A 138 -12.63 16.36 -12.97
CA VAL A 138 -13.44 15.32 -13.63
C VAL A 138 -13.01 13.94 -13.14
N LYS A 139 -11.70 13.75 -13.00
CA LYS A 139 -11.10 12.55 -12.45
C LYS A 139 -11.61 12.24 -11.03
N GLU A 140 -11.62 13.24 -10.14
CA GLU A 140 -12.13 13.09 -8.77
C GLU A 140 -13.61 12.66 -8.75
N ARG A 141 -14.47 13.37 -9.51
CA ARG A 141 -15.90 13.01 -9.65
C ARG A 141 -16.11 11.59 -10.18
N MET A 142 -15.28 11.15 -11.14
CA MET A 142 -15.35 9.78 -11.66
C MET A 142 -14.95 8.74 -10.62
N CYS A 143 -13.89 8.99 -9.84
CA CYS A 143 -13.48 8.09 -8.76
C CYS A 143 -14.59 7.94 -7.71
N GLU A 144 -15.21 9.06 -7.31
CA GLU A 144 -16.36 9.07 -6.40
C GLU A 144 -17.53 8.27 -6.97
N TYR A 145 -17.87 8.47 -8.25
CA TYR A 145 -18.94 7.74 -8.91
C TYR A 145 -18.67 6.22 -8.94
N ILE A 146 -17.45 5.80 -9.28
CA ILE A 146 -17.05 4.39 -9.31
C ILE A 146 -17.24 3.74 -7.92
N GLN A 147 -16.92 4.46 -6.85
CA GLN A 147 -17.05 3.98 -5.47
C GLN A 147 -18.51 3.93 -5.02
N HIS A 148 -19.30 4.97 -5.29
CA HIS A 148 -20.66 5.10 -4.77
C HIS A 148 -21.68 4.19 -5.47
N GLU A 149 -21.52 3.94 -6.76
CA GLU A 149 -22.47 3.14 -7.55
C GLU A 149 -22.13 1.64 -7.60
N GLU A 150 -21.23 1.17 -6.73
CA GLU A 150 -20.67 -0.20 -6.78
C GLU A 150 -20.21 -0.58 -8.20
N TYR A 151 -19.62 0.35 -8.95
CA TYR A 151 -19.40 0.20 -10.39
C TYR A 151 -18.48 -1.00 -10.71
N ILE A 152 -17.49 -1.25 -9.86
CA ILE A 152 -16.59 -2.41 -9.98
C ILE A 152 -17.36 -3.72 -9.84
N LYS A 153 -18.37 -3.79 -8.99
CA LYS A 153 -19.21 -4.98 -8.82
C LYS A 153 -20.00 -5.27 -10.10
N GLN A 154 -20.55 -4.23 -10.74
CA GLN A 154 -21.20 -4.36 -12.04
C GLN A 154 -20.23 -4.85 -13.12
N LEU A 155 -18.98 -4.39 -13.11
CA LEU A 155 -17.93 -4.91 -14.01
C LEU A 155 -17.64 -6.40 -13.75
N VAL A 156 -17.65 -6.84 -12.49
CA VAL A 156 -17.50 -8.25 -12.12
C VAL A 156 -18.70 -9.08 -12.62
N ASP A 157 -19.91 -8.54 -12.62
CA ASP A 157 -21.08 -9.22 -13.20
C ASP A 157 -20.94 -9.38 -14.73
N VAL A 158 -20.36 -8.39 -15.42
CA VAL A 158 -20.05 -8.48 -16.85
C VAL A 158 -18.91 -9.47 -17.11
N LEU A 159 -17.91 -9.53 -16.22
CA LEU A 159 -16.84 -10.53 -16.29
C LEU A 159 -17.43 -11.95 -16.29
N HIS A 160 -18.30 -12.28 -15.33
CA HIS A 160 -18.90 -13.61 -15.25
C HIS A 160 -19.68 -13.96 -16.54
N GLN A 161 -20.46 -13.01 -17.08
CA GLN A 161 -21.17 -13.21 -18.35
C GLN A 161 -20.21 -13.42 -19.53
N ALA A 162 -19.11 -12.66 -19.59
CA ALA A 162 -18.11 -12.79 -20.64
C ALA A 162 -17.35 -14.12 -20.55
N GLU A 163 -17.06 -14.61 -19.34
CA GLU A 163 -16.48 -15.94 -19.10
C GLU A 163 -17.43 -17.06 -19.53
N ASP A 164 -18.71 -16.97 -19.16
CA ASP A 164 -19.74 -17.96 -19.52
C ASP A 164 -19.97 -18.05 -21.04
N LEU A 165 -19.85 -16.93 -21.74
CA LEU A 165 -19.99 -16.85 -23.20
C LEU A 165 -18.67 -17.09 -23.95
N GLU A 166 -17.56 -17.34 -23.24
CA GLU A 166 -16.21 -17.44 -23.79
C GLU A 166 -15.83 -16.24 -24.70
N ASN A 167 -16.32 -15.04 -24.35
CA ASN A 167 -16.17 -13.83 -25.15
C ASN A 167 -14.84 -13.12 -24.84
N LEU A 168 -13.76 -13.57 -25.49
CA LEU A 168 -12.40 -13.04 -25.30
C LEU A 168 -12.29 -11.53 -25.58
N GLU A 169 -13.02 -10.99 -26.56
CA GLU A 169 -12.99 -9.56 -26.89
C GLU A 169 -13.41 -8.71 -25.68
N ASN A 170 -14.49 -9.09 -25.01
CA ASN A 170 -14.96 -8.39 -23.81
C ASN A 170 -14.05 -8.63 -22.60
N LEU A 171 -13.46 -9.81 -22.47
CA LEU A 171 -12.51 -10.11 -21.40
C LEU A 171 -11.24 -9.25 -21.50
N HIS A 172 -10.70 -9.10 -22.72
CA HIS A 172 -9.59 -8.19 -23.00
C HIS A 172 -9.96 -6.73 -22.75
N ALA A 173 -11.17 -6.31 -23.15
CA ALA A 173 -11.66 -4.96 -22.87
C ALA A 173 -11.81 -4.69 -21.36
N LEU A 174 -12.30 -5.67 -20.59
CA LEU A 174 -12.40 -5.57 -19.13
C LEU A 174 -11.03 -5.45 -18.47
N CYS A 175 -10.02 -6.20 -18.94
CA CYS A 175 -8.65 -6.08 -18.46
C CYS A 175 -8.11 -4.65 -18.67
N SER A 176 -8.22 -4.13 -19.90
CA SER A 176 -7.77 -2.77 -20.24
C SER A 176 -8.51 -1.69 -19.44
N LEU A 177 -9.82 -1.86 -19.27
CA LEU A 177 -10.64 -0.95 -18.46
C LEU A 177 -10.20 -0.95 -16.99
N MET A 178 -10.02 -2.14 -16.40
CA MET A 178 -9.60 -2.26 -15.00
C MET A 178 -8.19 -1.68 -14.77
N GLN A 179 -7.24 -1.92 -15.70
CA GLN A 179 -5.94 -1.26 -15.67
C GLN A 179 -6.07 0.26 -15.72
N THR A 180 -6.93 0.78 -16.60
CA THR A 180 -7.20 2.23 -16.71
C THR A 180 -7.76 2.80 -15.40
N ILE A 181 -8.67 2.10 -14.75
CA ILE A 181 -9.25 2.48 -13.44
C ILE A 181 -8.15 2.52 -12.37
N LEU A 182 -7.27 1.51 -12.31
CA LEU A 182 -6.14 1.49 -11.37
C LEU A 182 -5.17 2.66 -11.60
N LEU A 183 -4.90 3.00 -12.86
CA LEU A 183 -4.04 4.12 -13.25
C LEU A 183 -4.65 5.50 -12.93
N LEU A 184 -5.90 5.58 -12.46
CA LEU A 184 -6.45 6.82 -11.89
C LEU A 184 -5.73 7.22 -10.60
N ASN A 185 -4.95 6.35 -9.95
CA ASN A 185 -4.08 6.76 -8.84
C ASN A 185 -4.83 7.43 -7.67
N ASP A 186 -6.05 6.97 -7.40
CA ASP A 186 -6.87 7.44 -6.28
C ASP A 186 -6.78 6.47 -5.08
N HIS A 187 -6.57 7.02 -3.88
CA HIS A 187 -6.38 6.21 -2.67
C HIS A 187 -7.66 5.50 -2.22
N GLY A 188 -8.80 6.19 -2.25
CA GLY A 188 -10.09 5.61 -1.86
C GLY A 188 -10.48 4.45 -2.79
N LEU A 189 -10.15 4.59 -4.08
CA LEU A 189 -10.42 3.58 -5.08
C LEU A 189 -9.61 2.31 -4.83
N TYR A 190 -8.35 2.44 -4.44
CA TYR A 190 -7.56 1.28 -4.01
C TYR A 190 -8.17 0.60 -2.77
N GLU A 191 -8.58 1.35 -1.75
CA GLU A 191 -9.22 0.76 -0.57
C GLU A 191 -10.47 -0.04 -0.93
N HIS A 192 -11.30 0.49 -1.84
CA HIS A 192 -12.50 -0.18 -2.32
C HIS A 192 -12.20 -1.44 -3.15
N ILE A 193 -11.24 -1.36 -4.09
CA ILE A 193 -10.79 -2.50 -4.92
C ILE A 193 -10.27 -3.67 -4.06
N LEU A 194 -9.63 -3.34 -2.94
CA LEU A 194 -9.02 -4.33 -2.05
C LEU A 194 -10.03 -5.04 -1.16
N GLU A 195 -11.31 -4.67 -1.17
CA GLU A 195 -12.36 -5.34 -0.40
C GLU A 195 -12.51 -6.82 -0.82
N GLU A 196 -12.87 -7.67 0.14
CA GLU A 196 -12.93 -9.13 -0.06
C GLU A 196 -13.94 -9.56 -1.13
N SER A 197 -15.06 -8.84 -1.23
CA SER A 197 -16.10 -9.07 -2.24
C SER A 197 -15.67 -8.72 -3.66
N LEU A 198 -14.70 -7.83 -3.84
CA LEU A 198 -14.34 -7.27 -5.14
C LEU A 198 -12.97 -7.77 -5.64
N PHE A 199 -12.02 -7.98 -4.73
CA PHE A 199 -10.62 -8.22 -5.10
C PHE A 199 -10.43 -9.41 -6.06
N PHE A 200 -11.12 -10.53 -5.83
CA PHE A 200 -11.04 -11.69 -6.71
C PHE A 200 -11.62 -11.43 -8.10
N GLY A 201 -12.70 -10.65 -8.19
CA GLY A 201 -13.27 -10.23 -9.47
C GLY A 201 -12.35 -9.28 -10.22
N VAL A 202 -11.75 -8.31 -9.51
CA VAL A 202 -10.77 -7.39 -10.09
C VAL A 202 -9.55 -8.13 -10.64
N VAL A 203 -8.97 -9.03 -9.84
CA VAL A 203 -7.86 -9.87 -10.28
C VAL A 203 -8.28 -10.78 -11.44
N GLY A 204 -9.51 -11.30 -11.43
CA GLY A 204 -10.08 -12.08 -12.53
C GLY A 204 -10.15 -11.30 -13.84
N MET A 205 -10.56 -10.03 -13.83
CA MET A 205 -10.50 -9.17 -15.03
C MET A 205 -9.07 -9.00 -15.53
N LEU A 206 -8.09 -8.86 -14.63
CA LEU A 206 -6.68 -8.66 -14.96
C LEU A 206 -5.95 -9.93 -15.44
N GLU A 207 -6.59 -11.11 -15.43
CA GLU A 207 -6.00 -12.35 -15.95
C GLU A 207 -5.96 -12.41 -17.48
N TYR A 208 -6.77 -11.59 -18.15
CA TYR A 208 -7.02 -11.62 -19.60
C TYR A 208 -6.27 -10.50 -20.34
N ASP A 209 -4.95 -10.45 -20.15
CA ASP A 209 -4.10 -9.42 -20.75
C ASP A 209 -4.16 -9.42 -22.29
N PRO A 210 -4.59 -8.32 -22.95
CA PRO A 210 -4.62 -8.23 -24.41
C PRO A 210 -3.24 -8.36 -25.06
N GLU A 211 -2.14 -8.09 -24.35
CA GLU A 211 -0.78 -8.33 -24.86
C GLU A 211 -0.46 -9.82 -25.04
N PHE A 212 -1.22 -10.69 -24.37
CA PHE A 212 -1.08 -12.15 -24.43
C PHE A 212 -2.44 -12.83 -24.72
N PRO A 213 -2.98 -12.70 -25.95
CA PRO A 213 -4.34 -13.14 -26.27
C PRO A 213 -4.62 -14.62 -25.99
N ASP A 214 -3.60 -15.48 -26.13
CA ASP A 214 -3.72 -16.93 -25.98
C ASP A 214 -3.41 -17.44 -24.56
N TYR A 215 -3.06 -16.56 -23.61
CA TYR A 215 -2.62 -16.95 -22.26
C TYR A 215 -3.43 -16.29 -21.15
N LYS A 216 -3.92 -17.12 -20.23
CA LYS A 216 -4.57 -16.70 -18.99
C LYS A 216 -3.58 -16.80 -17.82
N ALA A 217 -3.44 -15.72 -17.04
CA ALA A 217 -2.45 -15.66 -15.96
C ALA A 217 -2.81 -16.46 -14.69
N ASN A 218 -4.08 -16.88 -14.53
CA ASN A 218 -4.60 -17.71 -13.42
C ASN A 218 -4.23 -17.19 -12.01
N TYR A 219 -4.29 -15.87 -11.82
CA TYR A 219 -4.02 -15.22 -10.56
C TYR A 219 -4.97 -15.65 -9.43
N ARG A 220 -6.26 -15.87 -9.73
CA ARG A 220 -7.27 -16.34 -8.77
C ARG A 220 -6.89 -17.71 -8.20
N ASP A 221 -6.48 -18.65 -9.06
CA ASP A 221 -6.03 -19.98 -8.63
C ASP A 221 -4.79 -19.89 -7.75
N PHE A 222 -3.83 -19.05 -8.13
CA PHE A 222 -2.63 -18.80 -7.32
C PHE A 222 -2.99 -18.25 -5.94
N LEU A 223 -3.91 -17.28 -5.86
CA LEU A 223 -4.36 -16.71 -4.60
C LEU A 223 -5.06 -17.77 -3.74
N VAL A 224 -5.99 -18.55 -4.30
CA VAL A 224 -6.69 -19.60 -3.55
C VAL A 224 -5.73 -20.67 -3.02
N GLN A 225 -4.72 -21.05 -3.80
CA GLN A 225 -3.77 -22.10 -3.41
C GLN A 225 -2.69 -21.60 -2.43
N THR A 226 -2.27 -20.34 -2.56
CA THR A 226 -1.11 -19.79 -1.83
C THR A 226 -1.52 -18.99 -0.60
N THR A 227 -2.74 -18.42 -0.57
CA THR A 227 -3.20 -17.58 0.55
C THR A 227 -3.92 -18.41 1.61
N GLN A 228 -3.16 -18.86 2.60
CA GLN A 228 -3.72 -19.22 3.90
C GLN A 228 -3.32 -18.12 4.88
N PHE A 229 -4.29 -17.32 5.30
CA PHE A 229 -4.06 -16.33 6.34
C PHE A 229 -3.85 -17.06 7.67
N HIS A 230 -2.61 -17.06 8.14
CA HIS A 230 -2.25 -17.63 9.42
C HIS A 230 -2.16 -16.51 10.44
N GLN A 231 -2.82 -16.70 11.57
CA GLN A 231 -2.81 -15.76 12.69
C GLN A 231 -2.29 -16.48 13.95
N PRO A 232 -0.96 -16.64 14.09
CA PRO A 232 -0.36 -17.37 15.21
C PRO A 232 -0.62 -16.68 16.56
N ILE A 233 -0.73 -15.35 16.54
CA ILE A 233 -1.09 -14.51 17.69
C ILE A 233 -2.35 -13.75 17.31
N ALA A 234 -3.37 -13.82 18.16
CA ALA A 234 -4.65 -13.18 17.90
C ALA A 234 -4.50 -11.65 17.90
N ILE A 235 -4.99 -11.02 16.84
CA ILE A 235 -5.13 -9.57 16.69
C ILE A 235 -6.62 -9.29 16.81
N VAL A 236 -7.02 -8.62 17.90
CA VAL A 236 -8.43 -8.37 18.23
C VAL A 236 -9.03 -7.32 17.28
N ASP A 237 -8.23 -6.35 16.86
CA ASP A 237 -8.67 -5.25 16.01
C ASP A 237 -8.86 -5.69 14.55
N GLN A 238 -10.13 -5.77 14.13
CA GLN A 238 -10.50 -6.14 12.77
C GLN A 238 -10.06 -5.12 11.72
N ALA A 239 -9.89 -3.85 12.08
CA ALA A 239 -9.36 -2.84 11.15
C ALA A 239 -7.91 -3.14 10.80
N ILE A 240 -7.10 -3.60 11.77
CA ILE A 240 -5.71 -4.00 11.55
C ILE A 240 -5.63 -5.31 10.76
N VAL A 241 -6.49 -6.29 11.06
CA VAL A 241 -6.60 -7.51 10.24
C VAL A 241 -6.91 -7.16 8.78
N ARG A 242 -7.86 -6.25 8.54
CA ARG A 242 -8.14 -5.74 7.18
C ARG A 242 -6.91 -5.11 6.54
N LYS A 243 -6.15 -4.28 7.27
CA LYS A 243 -4.90 -3.68 6.77
C LYS A 243 -3.83 -4.71 6.43
N ILE A 244 -3.74 -5.82 7.17
CA ILE A 244 -2.83 -6.92 6.84
C ILE A 244 -3.23 -7.55 5.49
N HIS A 245 -4.51 -7.87 5.30
CA HIS A 245 -5.01 -8.38 4.01
C HIS A 245 -4.80 -7.39 2.87
N HIS A 246 -5.13 -6.12 3.08
CA HIS A 246 -4.95 -5.06 2.09
C HIS A 246 -3.47 -4.88 1.73
N THR A 247 -2.55 -4.97 2.70
CA THR A 247 -1.10 -4.91 2.45
C THR A 247 -0.65 -6.04 1.53
N TYR A 248 -1.07 -7.28 1.82
CA TYR A 248 -0.74 -8.43 0.97
C TYR A 248 -1.32 -8.27 -0.45
N ARG A 249 -2.60 -7.88 -0.55
CA ARG A 249 -3.29 -7.66 -1.83
C ARG A 249 -2.64 -6.55 -2.66
N LEU A 250 -2.22 -5.45 -2.03
CA LEU A 250 -1.47 -4.37 -2.67
C LEU A 250 -0.11 -4.82 -3.16
N GLN A 251 0.63 -5.59 -2.35
CA GLN A 251 1.92 -6.16 -2.77
C GLN A 251 1.73 -7.10 -3.96
N PHE A 252 0.70 -7.95 -3.95
CA PHE A 252 0.39 -8.83 -5.07
C PHE A 252 0.03 -8.05 -6.35
N LEU A 253 -0.81 -7.01 -6.24
CA LEU A 253 -1.12 -6.13 -7.36
C LEU A 253 0.15 -5.46 -7.91
N LYS A 254 1.00 -4.93 -7.03
CA LYS A 254 2.20 -4.18 -7.40
C LYS A 254 3.29 -5.07 -8.01
N ASP A 255 3.63 -6.17 -7.35
CA ASP A 255 4.80 -6.98 -7.64
C ASP A 255 4.52 -8.13 -8.62
N VAL A 256 3.25 -8.55 -8.77
CA VAL A 256 2.86 -9.68 -9.64
C VAL A 256 1.95 -9.24 -10.78
N VAL A 257 0.79 -8.66 -10.47
CA VAL A 257 -0.26 -8.41 -11.48
C VAL A 257 0.12 -7.25 -12.42
N LEU A 258 0.57 -6.13 -11.85
CA LEU A 258 0.81 -4.89 -12.59
C LEU A 258 2.30 -4.65 -12.88
N ALA A 259 3.20 -5.56 -12.50
CA ALA A 259 4.64 -5.37 -12.56
C ALA A 259 5.19 -4.91 -13.94
N ARG A 260 4.48 -5.22 -15.04
CA ARG A 260 4.85 -4.82 -16.41
C ARG A 260 4.22 -3.50 -16.87
N VAL A 261 3.09 -3.10 -16.29
CA VAL A 261 2.25 -1.99 -16.77
C VAL A 261 2.25 -0.78 -15.86
N LEU A 262 2.88 -0.86 -14.68
CA LEU A 262 3.01 0.26 -13.75
C LEU A 262 3.91 1.36 -14.33
N ASP A 263 3.40 2.58 -14.31
CA ASP A 263 4.22 3.78 -14.44
C ASP A 263 4.76 4.23 -13.06
N ASP A 264 5.72 5.15 -13.07
CA ASP A 264 6.36 5.64 -11.85
C ASP A 264 5.36 6.26 -10.86
N SER A 265 4.34 6.95 -11.38
CA SER A 265 3.28 7.55 -10.56
C SER A 265 2.50 6.49 -9.80
N THR A 266 1.99 5.47 -10.50
CA THR A 266 1.16 4.42 -9.91
C THR A 266 1.98 3.55 -8.96
N PHE A 267 3.23 3.25 -9.32
CA PHE A 267 4.15 2.56 -8.43
C PHE A 267 4.33 3.29 -7.09
N ASN A 268 4.49 4.61 -7.13
CA ASN A 268 4.66 5.43 -5.93
C ASN A 268 3.39 5.48 -5.07
N VAL A 269 2.20 5.57 -5.68
CA VAL A 269 0.93 5.57 -4.94
C VAL A 269 0.70 4.22 -4.26
N LEU A 270 0.85 3.11 -4.98
CA LEU A 270 0.75 1.76 -4.40
C LEU A 270 1.77 1.54 -3.27
N SER A 271 3.01 1.96 -3.48
CA SER A 271 4.06 1.87 -2.46
C SER A 271 3.72 2.71 -1.22
N SER A 272 3.14 3.90 -1.40
CA SER A 272 2.68 4.74 -0.30
C SER A 272 1.54 4.09 0.48
N CYS A 273 0.54 3.52 -0.21
CA CYS A 273 -0.56 2.78 0.42
C CYS A 273 -0.04 1.59 1.26
N ILE A 274 0.93 0.84 0.72
CA ILE A 274 1.59 -0.26 1.43
C ILE A 274 2.29 0.27 2.69
N ILE A 275 3.05 1.37 2.58
CA ILE A 275 3.77 1.96 3.72
C ILE A 275 2.80 2.46 4.80
N PHE A 276 1.70 3.12 4.43
CA PHE A 276 0.69 3.57 5.40
C PHE A 276 0.08 2.40 6.18
N ASN A 277 -0.33 1.34 5.48
CA ASN A 277 -0.82 0.14 6.16
C ASN A 277 0.24 -0.50 7.06
N GLN A 278 1.50 -0.57 6.61
CA GLN A 278 2.60 -1.11 7.40
C GLN A 278 2.85 -0.29 8.67
N ILE A 279 2.78 1.05 8.59
CA ILE A 279 2.91 1.95 9.75
C ILE A 279 1.81 1.68 10.77
N ASP A 280 0.55 1.53 10.32
CA ASP A 280 -0.58 1.28 11.21
C ASP A 280 -0.49 -0.09 11.89
N ILE A 281 -0.11 -1.13 11.15
CA ILE A 281 0.12 -2.47 11.70
C ILE A 281 1.23 -2.43 12.76
N ILE A 282 2.36 -1.79 12.45
CA ILE A 282 3.49 -1.65 13.37
C ILE A 282 3.08 -0.86 14.62
N THR A 283 2.36 0.24 14.45
CA THR A 283 1.91 1.09 15.56
C THR A 283 0.96 0.30 16.47
N HIS A 284 0.04 -0.48 15.91
CA HIS A 284 -0.82 -1.36 16.69
C HIS A 284 -0.02 -2.38 17.51
N VAL A 285 0.95 -3.06 16.89
CA VAL A 285 1.81 -4.05 17.58
C VAL A 285 2.66 -3.40 18.68
N GLN A 286 3.14 -2.17 18.48
CA GLN A 286 3.88 -1.43 19.51
C GLN A 286 3.01 -1.05 20.71
N GLN A 287 1.76 -0.68 20.45
CA GLN A 287 0.83 -0.17 21.45
C GLN A 287 0.09 -1.29 22.20
N ASP A 288 -0.03 -2.49 21.63
CA ASP A 288 -0.64 -3.65 22.28
C ASP A 288 0.37 -4.44 23.12
N PRO A 289 0.38 -4.29 24.46
CA PRO A 289 1.33 -4.99 25.31
C PRO A 289 1.01 -6.49 25.43
N ARG A 290 -0.25 -6.90 25.14
CA ARG A 290 -0.68 -8.30 25.23
C ARG A 290 -0.08 -9.12 24.10
N PHE A 291 -0.09 -8.56 22.89
CA PHE A 291 0.47 -9.20 21.70
C PHE A 291 1.93 -9.65 21.93
N LEU A 292 2.80 -8.72 22.34
CA LEU A 292 4.22 -9.06 22.56
C LEU A 292 4.43 -9.96 23.78
N MET A 293 3.59 -9.84 24.81
CA MET A 293 3.62 -10.75 25.96
C MET A 293 3.27 -12.19 25.55
N GLU A 294 2.26 -12.39 24.70
CA GLU A 294 1.88 -13.71 24.18
C GLU A 294 2.99 -14.31 23.31
N VAL A 295 3.61 -13.51 22.45
CA VAL A 295 4.80 -13.93 21.68
C VAL A 295 5.88 -14.46 22.60
N VAL A 296 6.28 -13.69 23.61
CA VAL A 296 7.42 -14.02 24.47
C VAL A 296 7.11 -15.20 25.37
N LYS A 297 5.87 -15.32 25.86
CA LYS A 297 5.40 -16.46 26.66
C LYS A 297 5.59 -17.82 25.95
N LEU A 298 5.55 -17.85 24.61
CA LEU A 298 5.80 -19.08 23.85
C LEU A 298 7.26 -19.56 23.88
N TYR A 299 8.20 -18.68 24.19
CA TYR A 299 9.64 -18.98 24.21
C TYR A 299 10.25 -18.94 25.60
N VAL A 300 9.57 -18.25 26.52
CA VAL A 300 9.90 -18.22 27.94
C VAL A 300 9.04 -19.28 28.64
N ASP A 301 9.46 -20.55 28.51
CA ASP A 301 8.94 -21.59 29.39
C ASP A 301 9.64 -21.51 30.75
N GLU A 302 8.85 -21.62 31.83
CA GLU A 302 9.33 -21.85 33.21
C GLU A 302 10.31 -23.05 33.30
N ASP A 303 10.30 -23.93 32.30
CA ASP A 303 11.17 -25.11 32.18
C ASP A 303 12.58 -24.85 31.64
N MET A 304 12.86 -23.67 31.06
CA MET A 304 14.25 -23.26 30.80
C MET A 304 15.02 -23.02 32.12
N LEU A 305 14.28 -22.72 33.20
CA LEU A 305 14.81 -22.46 34.55
C LEU A 305 14.63 -23.66 35.51
N SER A 306 13.81 -24.67 35.16
CA SER A 306 13.42 -25.78 36.06
C SER A 306 14.11 -27.12 35.76
N GLY A 307 14.78 -27.29 34.61
CA GLY A 307 15.53 -28.52 34.29
C GLY A 307 14.68 -29.78 34.13
N GLY A 308 13.35 -29.64 34.01
CA GLY A 308 12.39 -30.74 33.85
C GLY A 308 11.59 -30.61 32.56
N GLY A 309 12.25 -30.70 31.40
CA GLY A 309 11.62 -30.40 30.11
C GLY A 309 10.38 -31.24 29.82
N ARG A 310 9.20 -30.59 29.85
CA ARG A 310 8.07 -31.03 29.02
C ARG A 310 8.55 -30.96 27.57
N ARG A 311 8.54 -32.08 26.85
CA ARG A 311 8.74 -32.03 25.39
C ARG A 311 7.58 -31.21 24.81
N ALA A 312 7.89 -30.05 24.26
CA ALA A 312 6.92 -29.24 23.52
C ALA A 312 6.17 -30.13 22.52
N SER A 313 4.85 -29.99 22.46
CA SER A 313 4.04 -30.77 21.54
C SER A 313 4.42 -30.41 20.09
N SER A 314 4.17 -31.31 19.13
CA SER A 314 4.41 -31.01 17.71
C SER A 314 3.66 -29.74 17.26
N THR A 315 2.45 -29.53 17.77
CA THR A 315 1.61 -28.36 17.48
C THR A 315 2.24 -27.07 18.02
N GLU A 316 2.81 -27.10 19.22
CA GLU A 316 3.47 -25.96 19.83
C GLU A 316 4.76 -25.58 19.11
N VAL A 317 5.53 -26.57 18.64
CA VAL A 317 6.71 -26.32 17.81
C VAL A 317 6.31 -25.67 16.48
N THR A 318 5.23 -26.11 15.84
CA THR A 318 4.70 -25.46 14.64
C THR A 318 4.29 -24.02 14.93
N LEU A 319 3.57 -23.76 16.01
CA LEU A 319 3.16 -22.40 16.41
C LEU A 319 4.37 -21.49 16.63
N ARG A 320 5.42 -21.96 17.33
CA ARG A 320 6.67 -21.21 17.50
C ARG A 320 7.29 -20.88 16.14
N ARG A 321 7.33 -21.81 15.19
CA ARG A 321 7.85 -21.54 13.83
C ARG A 321 7.08 -20.42 13.13
N GLU A 322 5.76 -20.45 13.18
CA GLU A 322 4.92 -19.42 12.57
C GLU A 322 5.12 -18.04 13.21
N VAL A 323 5.29 -17.98 14.54
CA VAL A 323 5.57 -16.74 15.26
C VAL A 323 6.95 -16.16 14.89
N ILE A 324 7.96 -16.99 14.61
CA ILE A 324 9.24 -16.50 14.09
C ILE A 324 9.05 -15.80 12.74
N PHE A 325 8.28 -16.39 11.82
CA PHE A 325 7.98 -15.75 10.54
C PHE A 325 7.18 -14.45 10.70
N LEU A 326 6.25 -14.40 11.66
CA LEU A 326 5.52 -13.17 11.99
C LEU A 326 6.46 -12.05 12.45
N ILE A 327 7.41 -12.36 13.35
CA ILE A 327 8.42 -11.38 13.82
C ILE A 327 9.31 -10.95 12.65
N GLN A 328 9.76 -11.88 11.82
CA GLN A 328 10.56 -11.57 10.63
C GLN A 328 9.82 -10.61 9.69
N GLN A 329 8.53 -10.87 9.41
CA GLN A 329 7.71 -9.99 8.58
C GLN A 329 7.57 -8.59 9.19
N LEU A 330 7.38 -8.47 10.51
CA LEU A 330 7.38 -7.18 11.19
C LEU A 330 8.72 -6.43 11.03
N CYS A 331 9.85 -7.13 11.14
CA CYS A 331 11.18 -6.55 10.90
C CYS A 331 11.38 -6.11 9.45
N VAL A 332 10.86 -6.85 8.47
CA VAL A 332 10.91 -6.49 7.05
C VAL A 332 10.05 -5.25 6.77
N MET A 333 8.82 -5.19 7.30
CA MET A 333 7.94 -4.02 7.18
C MET A 333 8.58 -2.77 7.79
N ALA A 334 9.28 -2.92 8.91
CA ALA A 334 9.96 -1.82 9.60
C ALA A 334 11.02 -1.12 8.75
N LYS A 335 11.60 -1.79 7.75
CA LYS A 335 12.59 -1.19 6.84
C LYS A 335 12.01 -0.04 6.02
N ASN A 336 10.70 -0.07 5.74
CA ASN A 336 10.00 0.95 4.96
C ASN A 336 9.47 2.12 5.79
N VAL A 337 9.65 2.08 7.11
CA VAL A 337 9.18 3.12 8.05
C VAL A 337 10.30 4.13 8.33
N GLN A 338 9.91 5.38 8.61
CA GLN A 338 10.85 6.44 9.00
C GLN A 338 11.67 6.05 10.24
N LEU A 339 12.93 6.50 10.26
CA LEU A 339 13.93 6.10 11.26
C LEU A 339 13.43 6.22 12.71
N PRO A 340 12.75 7.30 13.17
CA PRO A 340 12.31 7.40 14.56
C PRO A 340 11.31 6.31 14.99
N ALA A 341 10.29 6.05 14.17
CA ALA A 341 9.29 5.01 14.44
C ALA A 341 9.90 3.61 14.32
N ARG A 342 10.84 3.42 13.39
CA ARG A 342 11.63 2.20 13.25
C ARG A 342 12.46 1.90 14.50
N MET A 343 13.21 2.88 15.01
CA MET A 343 13.96 2.76 16.28
C MET A 343 13.03 2.40 17.44
N ALA A 344 11.86 3.04 17.52
CA ALA A 344 10.88 2.77 18.57
C ALA A 344 10.36 1.31 18.54
N LEU A 345 10.15 0.74 17.34
CA LEU A 345 9.75 -0.65 17.19
C LEU A 345 10.81 -1.59 17.74
N PHE A 346 12.04 -1.49 17.23
CA PHE A 346 13.11 -2.43 17.59
C PHE A 346 13.44 -2.37 19.08
N ARG A 347 13.50 -1.17 19.68
CA ARG A 347 13.62 -1.02 21.13
C ARG A 347 12.48 -1.71 21.88
N THR A 348 11.23 -1.55 21.43
CA THR A 348 10.08 -2.23 22.04
C THR A 348 10.19 -3.75 21.93
N LEU A 349 10.62 -4.28 20.78
CA LEU A 349 10.84 -5.72 20.59
C LEU A 349 11.93 -6.25 21.54
N VAL A 350 13.05 -5.53 21.67
CA VAL A 350 14.14 -5.89 22.58
C VAL A 350 13.70 -5.83 24.04
N ASP A 351 13.07 -4.72 24.47
CA ASP A 351 12.60 -4.50 25.83
C ASP A 351 11.56 -5.55 26.27
N ARG A 352 10.72 -6.01 25.33
CA ARG A 352 9.72 -7.05 25.59
C ARG A 352 10.30 -8.46 25.56
N GLY A 353 11.52 -8.66 25.07
CA GLY A 353 12.22 -9.94 25.14
C GLY A 353 12.12 -10.81 23.88
N VAL A 354 11.94 -10.23 22.70
CA VAL A 354 11.92 -10.97 21.42
C VAL A 354 13.22 -11.78 21.19
N LEU A 355 14.32 -11.39 21.83
CA LEU A 355 15.58 -12.15 21.79
C LEU A 355 15.46 -13.59 22.29
N PHE A 356 14.49 -13.93 23.15
CA PHE A 356 14.23 -15.33 23.52
C PHE A 356 13.72 -16.16 22.33
N ALA A 357 12.86 -15.56 21.49
CA ALA A 357 12.39 -16.20 20.26
C ALA A 357 13.53 -16.38 19.26
N VAL A 358 14.38 -15.36 19.12
CA VAL A 358 15.59 -15.42 18.26
C VAL A 358 16.54 -16.53 18.72
N GLN A 359 16.82 -16.61 20.02
CA GLN A 359 17.68 -17.65 20.59
C GLN A 359 17.10 -19.05 20.33
N TRP A 360 15.78 -19.22 20.45
CA TRP A 360 15.14 -20.48 20.13
C TRP A 360 15.28 -20.85 18.65
N ALA A 361 15.03 -19.89 17.74
CA ALA A 361 15.07 -20.12 16.29
C ALA A 361 16.48 -20.51 15.81
N VAL A 362 17.48 -19.75 16.23
CA VAL A 362 18.89 -19.95 15.86
C VAL A 362 19.48 -21.19 16.56
N GLY A 363 18.94 -21.59 17.72
CA GLY A 363 19.33 -22.80 18.44
C GLY A 363 18.81 -24.12 17.87
N LEU A 364 17.99 -24.10 16.81
CA LEU A 364 17.44 -25.31 16.20
C LEU A 364 18.53 -26.17 15.52
N PRO A 365 18.40 -27.51 15.53
CA PRO A 365 19.36 -28.37 14.86
C PRO A 365 19.36 -28.20 13.33
N GLU A 366 20.51 -27.79 12.76
CA GLU A 366 20.72 -27.62 11.31
C GLU A 366 20.57 -28.92 10.50
N LYS A 367 20.71 -30.08 11.15
CA LYS A 367 20.62 -31.40 10.50
C LYS A 367 19.26 -31.66 9.84
N LEU A 368 18.22 -30.93 10.26
CA LEU A 368 16.87 -31.06 9.73
C LEU A 368 16.62 -29.93 8.74
N PRO A 369 16.42 -30.22 7.44
CA PRO A 369 16.23 -29.19 6.41
C PRO A 369 15.07 -28.23 6.70
N VAL A 370 14.01 -28.71 7.36
CA VAL A 370 12.86 -27.89 7.79
C VAL A 370 13.25 -26.77 8.76
N ASN A 371 14.36 -26.89 9.49
CA ASN A 371 14.81 -25.87 10.44
C ASN A 371 15.62 -24.74 9.79
N LEU A 372 16.23 -24.97 8.62
CA LEU A 372 17.11 -24.00 7.97
C LEU A 372 16.41 -22.65 7.68
N PRO A 373 15.17 -22.62 7.14
CA PRO A 373 14.46 -21.36 6.93
C PRO A 373 14.18 -20.61 8.24
N ILE A 374 13.94 -21.32 9.34
CA ILE A 374 13.66 -20.72 10.65
C ILE A 374 14.93 -20.14 11.28
N ILE A 375 16.05 -20.84 11.12
CA ILE A 375 17.38 -20.36 11.55
C ILE A 375 17.74 -19.09 10.78
N ALA A 376 17.53 -19.08 9.46
CA ALA A 376 17.74 -17.90 8.61
C ALA A 376 16.86 -16.73 9.05
N ALA A 377 15.55 -16.95 9.23
CA ALA A 377 14.63 -15.93 9.74
C ALA A 377 15.07 -15.39 11.11
N GLY A 378 15.49 -16.27 12.03
CA GLY A 378 16.02 -15.89 13.33
C GLY A 378 17.26 -15.00 13.23
N GLY A 379 18.20 -15.34 12.35
CA GLY A 379 19.39 -14.52 12.13
C GLY A 379 19.11 -13.19 11.43
N GLU A 380 18.13 -13.13 10.52
CA GLU A 380 17.67 -11.86 9.93
C GLU A 380 17.03 -10.93 10.97
N ILE A 381 16.23 -11.48 11.88
CA ILE A 381 15.67 -10.74 13.01
C ILE A 381 16.81 -10.24 13.90
N LEU A 382 17.79 -11.09 14.22
CA LEU A 382 18.95 -10.72 15.04
C LEU A 382 19.74 -9.55 14.41
N ALA A 383 20.04 -9.65 13.11
CA ALA A 383 20.73 -8.59 12.38
C ALA A 383 19.93 -7.27 12.45
N ALA A 384 18.62 -7.32 12.20
CA ALA A 384 17.77 -6.14 12.28
C ALA A 384 17.75 -5.51 13.69
N LEU A 385 17.72 -6.34 14.75
CA LEU A 385 17.79 -5.86 16.14
C LEU A 385 19.15 -5.23 16.45
N LEU A 386 20.25 -5.81 15.97
CA LEU A 386 21.60 -5.27 16.18
C LEU A 386 21.81 -3.93 15.46
N ASP A 387 21.33 -3.80 14.23
CA ASP A 387 21.44 -2.58 13.44
C ASP A 387 20.68 -1.40 14.06
N HIS A 388 19.62 -1.69 14.85
CA HIS A 388 18.66 -0.68 15.30
C HIS A 388 18.63 -0.47 16.82
N ASP A 389 19.03 -1.44 17.63
CA ASP A 389 19.11 -1.34 19.09
C ASP A 389 20.24 -2.22 19.69
N LEU A 390 21.47 -1.99 19.23
CA LEU A 390 22.67 -2.68 19.73
C LEU A 390 22.81 -2.62 21.26
N THR A 391 22.52 -1.47 21.86
CA THR A 391 22.63 -1.27 23.32
C THR A 391 21.62 -2.11 24.07
N GLY A 392 20.35 -2.14 23.64
CA GLY A 392 19.33 -3.00 24.23
C GLY A 392 19.70 -4.47 24.13
N VAL A 393 20.21 -4.90 22.97
CA VAL A 393 20.65 -6.29 22.74
C VAL A 393 21.81 -6.67 23.66
N ARG A 394 22.82 -5.80 23.84
CA ARG A 394 23.91 -5.98 24.82
C ARG A 394 23.37 -6.04 26.26
N GLY A 395 22.44 -5.16 26.60
CA GLY A 395 21.77 -5.14 27.90
C GLY A 395 21.00 -6.43 28.19
N HIS A 396 20.36 -7.01 27.19
CA HIS A 396 19.70 -8.32 27.31
C HIS A 396 20.69 -9.43 27.63
N VAL A 397 21.82 -9.50 26.90
CA VAL A 397 22.87 -10.50 27.18
C VAL A 397 23.43 -10.37 28.60
N LEU A 398 23.68 -9.14 29.07
CA LEU A 398 24.12 -8.91 30.45
C LEU A 398 23.09 -9.41 31.48
N LYS A 399 21.79 -9.16 31.24
CA LYS A 399 20.71 -9.71 32.08
C LYS A 399 20.71 -11.25 32.06
N GLN A 400 20.95 -11.87 30.89
CA GLN A 400 21.08 -13.33 30.79
C GLN A 400 22.27 -13.86 31.60
N VAL A 401 23.44 -13.23 31.52
CA VAL A 401 24.63 -13.62 32.30
C VAL A 401 24.32 -13.59 33.80
N THR A 402 23.78 -12.47 34.30
CA THR A 402 23.43 -12.35 35.73
C THR A 402 22.35 -13.34 36.16
N ALA A 403 21.38 -13.64 35.29
CA ALA A 403 20.36 -14.63 35.57
C ALA A 403 20.97 -16.04 35.68
N ILE A 404 21.80 -16.44 34.70
CA ILE A 404 22.48 -17.75 34.68
C ILE A 404 23.38 -17.92 35.90
N GLU A 405 24.15 -16.90 36.29
CA GLU A 405 24.99 -16.93 37.50
C GLU A 405 24.16 -17.13 38.78
N LYS A 406 23.06 -16.38 38.94
CA LYS A 406 22.15 -16.55 40.09
C LYS A 406 21.55 -17.95 40.16
N GLU A 407 21.23 -18.56 39.02
CA GLU A 407 20.69 -19.93 39.00
C GLU A 407 21.73 -21.00 39.30
N LYS A 408 22.99 -20.78 38.89
CA LYS A 408 24.13 -21.62 39.25
C LYS A 408 24.40 -21.56 40.75
N ASP A 409 24.40 -20.35 41.32
CA ASP A 409 24.57 -20.14 42.76
C ASP A 409 23.42 -20.76 43.57
N ALA A 410 22.20 -20.73 43.01
CA ALA A 410 21.02 -21.38 43.60
C ALA A 410 21.01 -22.92 43.43
N GLY A 411 22.00 -23.51 42.76
CA GLY A 411 22.10 -24.96 42.55
C GLY A 411 20.95 -25.57 41.75
N LYS A 412 20.27 -24.79 40.91
CA LYS A 412 19.14 -25.29 40.10
C LYS A 412 19.62 -26.29 39.04
N LYS A 413 18.88 -27.38 38.88
CA LYS A 413 19.15 -28.38 37.82
C LYS A 413 19.02 -27.73 36.44
N GLY A 414 20.09 -27.78 35.65
CA GLY A 414 20.09 -27.24 34.28
C GLY A 414 20.80 -25.89 34.12
N ALA A 415 21.10 -25.19 35.22
CA ALA A 415 21.82 -23.90 35.19
C ALA A 415 23.22 -24.00 34.55
N ASP A 416 23.87 -25.17 34.66
CA ASP A 416 25.16 -25.44 34.02
C ASP A 416 25.09 -25.55 32.49
N LYS A 417 23.90 -25.83 31.94
CA LYS A 417 23.67 -25.96 30.49
C LYS A 417 23.07 -24.70 29.87
N ALA A 418 22.66 -23.73 30.68
CA ALA A 418 22.15 -22.46 30.19
C ALA A 418 23.28 -21.66 29.54
N GLU A 419 23.06 -21.21 28.31
CA GLU A 419 23.99 -20.36 27.57
C GLU A 419 23.26 -19.08 27.14
N THR A 420 24.02 -17.98 27.02
CA THR A 420 23.50 -16.73 26.47
C THR A 420 23.35 -16.83 24.97
N ILE A 421 22.52 -15.98 24.37
CA ILE A 421 22.42 -15.90 22.91
C ILE A 421 23.78 -15.60 22.26
N LEU A 422 24.63 -14.77 22.89
CA LEU A 422 25.97 -14.47 22.38
C LEU A 422 26.86 -15.72 22.35
N ALA A 423 26.86 -16.52 23.43
CA ALA A 423 27.62 -17.77 23.49
C ALA A 423 27.11 -18.78 22.45
N MET A 424 25.79 -18.87 22.27
CA MET A 424 25.16 -19.72 21.26
C MET A 424 25.57 -19.34 19.83
N VAL A 425 25.54 -18.06 19.51
CA VAL A 425 25.92 -17.53 18.19
C VAL A 425 27.41 -17.80 17.92
N CYS A 426 28.30 -17.58 18.90
CA CYS A 426 29.72 -17.96 18.78
C CYS A 426 29.90 -19.48 18.55
N ARG A 427 29.13 -20.31 19.25
CA ARG A 427 29.16 -21.77 19.08
C ARG A 427 28.71 -22.18 17.68
N ILE A 428 27.67 -21.54 17.14
CA ILE A 428 27.15 -21.80 15.79
C ILE A 428 28.17 -21.41 14.74
N LEU A 429 28.84 -20.25 14.86
CA LEU A 429 29.91 -19.85 13.93
C LEU A 429 30.98 -20.95 13.76
N ILE A 430 31.34 -21.62 14.86
CA ILE A 430 32.40 -22.64 14.88
C ILE A 430 31.87 -24.02 14.42
N GLN A 431 30.63 -24.37 14.78
CA GLN A 431 30.11 -25.73 14.62
C GLN A 431 29.22 -25.93 13.38
N SER A 432 28.64 -24.85 12.86
CA SER A 432 27.75 -24.90 11.71
C SER A 432 28.45 -25.47 10.49
N ARG A 433 27.73 -26.24 9.67
CA ARG A 433 28.25 -26.72 8.37
C ARG A 433 27.61 -25.99 7.19
N ASP A 434 26.62 -25.15 7.47
CA ASP A 434 25.92 -24.35 6.49
C ASP A 434 26.61 -22.98 6.35
N LEU A 435 27.16 -22.70 5.18
CA LEU A 435 27.89 -21.46 4.92
C LEU A 435 26.99 -20.22 5.02
N ALA A 436 25.70 -20.33 4.71
CA ALA A 436 24.77 -19.22 4.80
C ALA A 436 24.49 -18.87 6.26
N VAL A 437 24.27 -19.88 7.10
CA VAL A 437 24.11 -19.69 8.56
C VAL A 437 25.39 -19.12 9.18
N GLN A 438 26.56 -19.65 8.80
CA GLN A 438 27.84 -19.10 9.25
C GLN A 438 28.05 -17.64 8.87
N SER A 439 27.74 -17.26 7.62
CA SER A 439 27.86 -15.87 7.16
C SER A 439 26.94 -14.95 7.95
N LEU A 440 25.67 -15.33 8.09
CA LEU A 440 24.65 -14.56 8.81
C LEU A 440 25.04 -14.30 10.27
N VAL A 441 25.51 -15.34 10.95
CA VAL A 441 25.98 -15.27 12.33
C VAL A 441 27.29 -14.49 12.44
N GLY A 442 28.21 -14.66 11.48
CA GLY A 442 29.48 -13.92 11.43
C GLY A 442 29.28 -12.41 11.29
N ASP A 443 28.39 -12.00 10.39
CA ASP A 443 28.03 -10.59 10.19
C ASP A 443 27.35 -10.00 11.43
N ALA A 444 26.42 -10.75 12.05
CA ALA A 444 25.82 -10.35 13.31
C ALA A 444 26.86 -10.16 14.42
N LEU A 445 27.81 -11.10 14.58
CA LEU A 445 28.88 -10.98 15.57
C LEU A 445 29.80 -9.78 15.31
N LYS A 446 30.10 -9.49 14.05
CA LYS A 446 30.91 -8.32 13.67
C LYS A 446 30.25 -7.03 14.14
N VAL A 447 28.96 -6.84 13.87
CA VAL A 447 28.20 -5.66 14.34
C VAL A 447 28.12 -5.64 15.87
N TRP A 448 27.87 -6.80 16.48
CA TRP A 448 27.71 -6.91 17.93
C TRP A 448 28.99 -6.57 18.71
N MET A 449 30.14 -6.97 18.19
CA MET A 449 31.46 -6.75 18.78
C MET A 449 32.07 -5.40 18.38
N ASP A 450 31.43 -4.64 17.49
CA ASP A 450 31.91 -3.33 17.10
C ASP A 450 31.79 -2.36 18.29
N ILE A 451 32.94 -1.93 18.80
CA ILE A 451 33.01 -0.92 19.84
C ILE A 451 33.33 0.36 19.10
N PRO A 452 32.43 1.36 19.07
CA PRO A 452 32.76 2.65 18.48
C PRO A 452 34.05 3.14 19.12
N LEU A 453 35.09 3.30 18.31
CA LEU A 453 36.28 4.02 18.75
C LEU A 453 35.77 5.42 19.10
N ASN A 454 35.80 5.73 20.40
CA ASN A 454 35.43 7.04 20.88
C ASN A 454 36.45 8.02 20.28
N ASP A 455 36.12 8.62 19.13
CA ASP A 455 36.90 9.71 18.56
C ASP A 455 36.93 10.80 19.63
N GLY A 456 38.13 10.99 20.18
CA GLY A 456 38.35 11.79 21.37
C GLY A 456 38.04 13.26 21.12
N THR A 457 36.78 13.65 21.31
CA THR A 457 36.36 15.03 21.51
C THR A 457 35.03 15.03 22.26
N GLU A 458 35.10 14.86 23.59
CA GLU A 458 34.33 15.67 24.53
C GLU A 458 34.87 15.41 25.94
N ALA A 459 35.74 16.32 26.37
CA ALA A 459 36.11 16.44 27.76
C ALA A 459 35.02 17.20 28.51
N ALA A 460 34.75 16.71 29.72
CA ALA A 460 34.22 17.40 30.90
C ALA A 460 32.75 17.13 31.29
N HIS A 461 32.64 16.67 32.54
CA HIS A 461 31.47 16.57 33.42
C HIS A 461 30.58 15.32 33.26
N VAL A 462 30.89 14.26 34.01
CA VAL A 462 30.28 13.98 35.34
C VAL A 462 31.24 13.09 36.13
N SER A 463 31.52 13.49 37.37
CA SER A 463 32.34 12.80 38.37
C SER A 463 31.56 11.71 39.11
N ASP A 464 32.35 10.74 39.60
CA ASP A 464 32.09 9.76 40.67
C ASP A 464 31.43 8.42 40.31
N GLY A 465 32.21 7.34 40.50
CA GLY A 465 31.67 6.00 40.70
C GLY A 465 32.57 4.83 40.35
N ILE A 466 33.54 4.51 41.22
CA ILE A 466 34.18 3.18 41.41
C ILE A 466 35.32 2.81 40.42
N ARG A 467 36.55 2.98 40.92
CA ARG A 467 37.80 2.37 40.39
C ARG A 467 37.82 0.86 40.70
N VAL A 468 38.08 0.04 39.69
CA VAL A 468 38.50 -1.36 39.83
C VAL A 468 40.00 -1.46 39.50
N PRO A 469 40.83 -2.24 40.24
CA PRO A 469 42.29 -2.21 40.07
C PRO A 469 42.75 -2.94 38.81
N ASN A 470 43.70 -2.33 38.09
CA ASN A 470 44.42 -2.92 36.95
C ASN A 470 45.15 -4.22 37.36
N ALA A 471 44.83 -5.33 36.71
CA ALA A 471 45.72 -6.49 36.61
C ALA A 471 46.54 -6.38 35.31
N GLN A 472 47.86 -6.44 35.46
CA GLN A 472 48.85 -6.43 34.38
C GLN A 472 48.64 -7.59 33.41
N PHE A 473 48.53 -7.30 32.11
CA PHE A 473 48.76 -8.28 31.04
C PHE A 473 50.21 -8.14 30.56
N ASP A 474 51.01 -9.18 30.80
CA ASP A 474 52.34 -9.34 30.24
C ASP A 474 52.27 -9.44 28.71
N ARG A 475 53.04 -8.57 28.03
CA ARG A 475 53.24 -8.62 26.57
C ARG A 475 54.20 -9.76 26.24
N ILE A 476 53.72 -10.76 25.52
CA ILE A 476 54.58 -11.74 24.85
C ILE A 476 55.05 -11.10 23.53
N SER A 477 56.35 -10.78 23.46
CA SER A 477 57.04 -10.32 22.26
C SER A 477 57.26 -11.48 21.28
N VAL A 478 56.78 -11.34 20.05
CA VAL A 478 57.08 -12.27 18.95
C VAL A 478 58.37 -11.83 18.28
N ASN A 479 59.43 -12.64 18.40
CA ASN A 479 60.69 -12.45 17.69
C ASN A 479 60.52 -12.85 16.22
N SER A 480 60.70 -11.89 15.32
CA SER A 480 60.89 -12.12 13.88
C SER A 480 62.33 -12.58 13.62
N SER A 481 62.51 -13.84 13.25
CA SER A 481 63.76 -14.29 12.62
C SER A 481 63.47 -14.71 11.18
N SER A 482 63.68 -13.76 10.29
CA SER A 482 64.08 -13.97 8.91
C SER A 482 65.32 -14.87 8.84
N ASN A 483 65.34 -15.85 7.94
CA ASN A 483 66.45 -15.95 6.98
C ASN A 483 66.15 -16.88 5.79
N PRO A 484 66.87 -16.66 4.68
CA PRO A 484 66.50 -17.08 3.32
C PRO A 484 67.23 -18.36 2.90
N VAL A 485 66.69 -19.04 1.87
CA VAL A 485 67.25 -19.25 0.51
C VAL A 485 66.11 -19.78 -0.35
#